data_AF-A0A5M8RRM7-F1
#
_entry.id   AF-A0A5M8RRM7-F1
#
_cell.length_a   1.000
_cell.length_b   1.000
_cell.length_c   1.000
_cell.angle_alpha   90.00
_cell.angle_beta   90.00
_cell.angle_gamma   90.00
#
_symmetry.space_group_name_H-M   'P 1'
#
loop_
_entity.id
_entity.type
_entity.pdbx_description
1 polymer ?
#
loop_
_entity_poly.entity_id
_entity_poly.type
_entity_poly.pdbx_seq_one_letter_code
_entity_poly.pdbx_strand_id
1 'polypeptide(L)'
;MMNLNVQQQQTVKLHLTQGLTQAINMLQYTSAELNSRIDELSLENPLIERKDPDIPRSFYHKTNQHLQREYPLPAGTTHEDLKSALKRQALDLHLSDREKHIFSYLAESIDSNGYVTEKPSFIASALSVPSEEVETVLAKLQTLEPPGIGARSLKECILIQLRRLPKQTADAEKVISSYFELFANKAWKELSAAAGLSLLELQDIQDLITGLTPRPGLLYDAGERDVYIEPDLIIFIQDGKLMLELSSRSFPDIQLNAFYEPFLERRANDDASAFISDKYRQWKWLDNALKQRRETMSRVMGEIMVRQKDYFLKGKNEIQPLTLKEIADALGIHESTVSRAVKGKFVQTPYELCELKRFFSAKVKDASDGHTSSHAVKAHLRRLIEEENKMKPLSDQKLADLLNEKHGVVISRRTVAKYRDQLNILPSSVRKRYE
;
A
#
# COMPACT_ATOMS: atom_id res chain seq x y z
N MET A 1 -45.00 -39.35 -20.13
CA MET A 1 -44.80 -38.85 -18.75
C MET A 1 -43.36 -38.96 -18.25
N MET A 2 -42.55 -39.96 -18.64
CA MET A 2 -41.14 -40.05 -18.20
C MET A 2 -40.23 -38.92 -18.72
N ASN A 3 -40.39 -38.44 -19.96
CA ASN A 3 -39.50 -37.41 -20.53
C ASN A 3 -39.64 -36.02 -19.90
N LEU A 4 -40.84 -35.61 -19.48
CA LEU A 4 -41.06 -34.34 -18.78
C LEU A 4 -40.37 -34.32 -17.41
N ASN A 5 -40.42 -35.46 -16.69
CA ASN A 5 -39.84 -35.57 -15.36
C ASN A 5 -38.30 -35.55 -15.41
N VAL A 6 -37.71 -36.16 -16.45
CA VAL A 6 -36.26 -36.12 -16.69
C VAL A 6 -35.79 -34.72 -17.10
N GLN A 7 -36.50 -34.03 -17.99
CA GLN A 7 -36.18 -32.65 -18.37
C GLN A 7 -36.30 -31.67 -17.19
N GLN A 8 -37.31 -31.84 -16.34
CA GLN A 8 -37.51 -31.04 -15.14
C GLN A 8 -36.40 -31.28 -14.10
N GLN A 9 -35.96 -32.53 -13.91
CA GLN A 9 -34.81 -32.85 -13.05
C GLN A 9 -33.49 -32.29 -13.60
N GLN A 10 -33.30 -32.27 -14.92
CA GLN A 10 -32.09 -31.74 -15.56
C GLN A 10 -32.00 -30.21 -15.47
N THR A 11 -33.11 -29.51 -15.70
CA THR A 11 -33.19 -28.04 -15.53
C THR A 11 -33.02 -27.64 -14.06
N VAL A 12 -33.67 -28.33 -13.12
CA VAL A 12 -33.46 -28.07 -11.68
C VAL A 12 -32.00 -28.32 -11.27
N LYS A 13 -31.34 -29.37 -11.78
CA LYS A 13 -29.90 -29.60 -11.55
C LYS A 13 -29.02 -28.50 -12.12
N LEU A 14 -29.32 -27.98 -13.31
CA LEU A 14 -28.59 -26.87 -13.94
C LEU A 14 -28.75 -25.55 -13.16
N HIS A 15 -29.96 -25.20 -12.72
CA HIS A 15 -30.19 -24.02 -11.88
C HIS A 15 -29.49 -24.14 -10.52
N LEU A 16 -29.46 -25.33 -9.91
CA LEU A 16 -28.75 -25.57 -8.66
C LEU A 16 -27.22 -25.47 -8.83
N THR A 17 -26.67 -25.95 -9.95
CA THR A 17 -25.24 -25.83 -10.25
C THR A 17 -24.84 -24.40 -10.58
N GLN A 18 -25.68 -23.63 -11.27
CA GLN A 18 -25.46 -22.21 -11.54
C GLN A 18 -25.55 -21.37 -10.25
N GLY A 19 -26.53 -21.62 -9.38
CA GLY A 19 -26.62 -20.99 -8.06
C GLY A 19 -25.45 -21.33 -7.14
N LEU A 20 -24.94 -22.56 -7.16
CA LEU A 20 -23.74 -22.94 -6.40
C LEU A 20 -22.47 -22.27 -6.94
N THR A 21 -22.29 -22.20 -8.27
CA THR A 21 -21.14 -21.49 -8.87
C THR A 21 -21.20 -20.00 -8.64
N GLN A 22 -22.37 -19.38 -8.70
CA GLN A 22 -22.56 -17.96 -8.39
C GLN A 22 -22.30 -17.66 -6.90
N ALA A 23 -22.74 -18.52 -5.97
CA ALA A 23 -22.48 -18.36 -4.54
C ALA A 23 -20.99 -18.50 -4.20
N ILE A 24 -20.29 -19.44 -4.85
CA ILE A 24 -18.85 -19.64 -4.70
C ILE A 24 -18.05 -18.43 -5.22
N ASN A 25 -18.52 -17.77 -6.28
CA ASN A 25 -17.91 -16.55 -6.81
C ASN A 25 -18.20 -15.35 -5.90
N MET A 26 -19.39 -15.29 -5.27
CA MET A 26 -19.74 -14.22 -4.35
C MET A 26 -18.87 -14.16 -3.11
N LEU A 27 -18.29 -15.27 -2.63
CA LEU A 27 -17.30 -15.25 -1.55
C LEU A 27 -15.96 -14.63 -1.96
N GLN A 28 -15.63 -14.65 -3.24
CA GLN A 28 -14.34 -14.17 -3.77
C GLN A 28 -14.34 -12.68 -4.10
N TYR A 29 -15.51 -12.10 -4.39
CA TYR A 29 -15.60 -10.69 -4.78
C TYR A 29 -15.03 -9.76 -3.71
N THR A 30 -14.29 -8.76 -4.19
CA THR A 30 -13.97 -7.56 -3.42
C THR A 30 -15.27 -6.81 -3.11
N SER A 31 -15.21 -5.93 -2.13
CA SER A 31 -16.37 -5.13 -1.71
C SER A 31 -16.86 -4.22 -2.85
N ALA A 32 -15.95 -3.69 -3.66
CA ALA A 32 -16.28 -2.92 -4.87
C ALA A 32 -16.97 -3.78 -5.95
N GLU A 33 -16.40 -4.95 -6.28
CA GLU A 33 -16.97 -5.86 -7.27
C GLU A 33 -18.35 -6.38 -6.84
N LEU A 34 -18.52 -6.71 -5.57
CA LEU A 34 -19.80 -7.18 -5.03
C LEU A 34 -20.87 -6.09 -5.15
N ASN A 35 -20.54 -4.85 -4.80
CA ASN A 35 -21.46 -3.72 -4.92
C ASN A 35 -21.84 -3.47 -6.37
N SER A 36 -20.87 -3.39 -7.30
CA SER A 36 -21.14 -3.26 -8.73
C SER A 36 -22.06 -4.36 -9.25
N ARG A 37 -21.86 -5.60 -8.79
CA ARG A 37 -22.69 -6.73 -9.21
C ARG A 37 -24.11 -6.68 -8.64
N ILE A 38 -24.27 -6.21 -7.41
CA ILE A 38 -25.60 -5.99 -6.81
C ILE A 38 -26.34 -4.90 -7.58
N ASP A 39 -25.65 -3.82 -7.95
CA ASP A 39 -26.24 -2.72 -8.72
C ASP A 39 -26.71 -3.21 -10.10
N GLU A 40 -25.91 -4.02 -10.80
CA GLU A 40 -26.33 -4.70 -12.04
C GLU A 40 -27.57 -5.59 -11.84
N LEU A 41 -27.60 -6.39 -10.77
CA LEU A 41 -28.72 -7.28 -10.47
C LEU A 41 -30.00 -6.50 -10.09
N SER A 42 -29.86 -5.33 -9.46
CA SER A 42 -30.99 -4.45 -9.13
C SER A 42 -31.64 -3.85 -10.39
N LEU A 43 -30.86 -3.56 -11.42
CA LEU A 43 -31.39 -3.15 -12.73
C LEU A 43 -32.18 -4.28 -13.42
N GLU A 44 -31.76 -5.53 -13.25
CA GLU A 44 -32.42 -6.70 -13.84
C GLU A 44 -33.62 -7.21 -13.02
N ASN A 45 -33.65 -6.95 -11.71
CA ASN A 45 -34.66 -7.45 -10.80
C ASN A 45 -35.28 -6.32 -9.95
N PRO A 46 -36.53 -5.92 -10.25
CA PRO A 46 -37.18 -4.79 -9.57
C PRO A 46 -37.49 -5.05 -8.09
N LEU A 47 -37.35 -6.30 -7.62
CA LEU A 47 -37.54 -6.68 -6.22
C LEU A 47 -36.32 -6.41 -5.35
N ILE A 48 -35.14 -6.20 -5.94
CA ILE A 48 -33.90 -5.94 -5.21
C ILE A 48 -33.80 -4.45 -4.94
N GLU A 49 -34.04 -4.06 -3.69
CA GLU A 49 -33.76 -2.72 -3.19
C GLU A 49 -32.52 -2.76 -2.31
N ARG A 50 -31.55 -1.89 -2.59
CA ARG A 50 -30.32 -1.81 -1.80
C ARG A 50 -30.62 -1.01 -0.54
N LYS A 51 -30.24 -1.56 0.62
CA LYS A 51 -30.22 -0.78 1.84
C LYS A 51 -28.94 0.05 1.82
N ASP A 52 -29.03 1.28 1.33
CA ASP A 52 -27.92 2.21 1.52
C ASP A 52 -27.72 2.38 3.02
N PRO A 53 -26.47 2.23 3.51
CA PRO A 53 -26.23 2.47 4.92
C PRO A 53 -26.65 3.90 5.24
N ASP A 54 -27.38 4.07 6.35
CA ASP A 54 -27.46 5.37 7.01
C ASP A 54 -26.05 5.94 7.01
N ILE A 55 -25.89 7.14 6.41
CA ILE A 55 -24.66 7.92 6.28
C ILE A 55 -23.66 7.48 7.35
N PRO A 56 -22.44 7.00 6.99
CA PRO A 56 -21.53 6.42 7.95
C PRO A 56 -21.42 7.37 9.14
N ARG A 57 -21.79 6.87 10.34
CA ARG A 57 -21.44 7.54 11.59
C ARG A 57 -19.94 7.76 11.48
N SER A 58 -19.54 9.01 11.32
CA SER A 58 -18.14 9.42 11.20
C SER A 58 -17.34 8.69 12.29
N PHE A 59 -16.60 7.65 11.87
CA PHE A 59 -15.88 6.75 12.76
C PHE A 59 -14.58 7.40 13.22
N TYR A 60 -14.71 8.52 13.94
CA TYR A 60 -13.67 8.98 14.84
C TYR A 60 -14.04 8.47 16.24
N HIS A 61 -13.61 7.23 16.55
CA HIS A 61 -13.53 6.80 17.94
C HIS A 61 -12.52 7.71 18.64
N LYS A 62 -13.04 8.76 19.29
CA LYS A 62 -12.33 9.60 20.25
C LYS A 62 -11.95 8.75 21.46
N THR A 63 -10.77 8.15 21.44
CA THR A 63 -10.01 7.96 22.69
C THR A 63 -9.37 9.31 23.03
N ASN A 64 -10.17 10.22 23.60
CA ASN A 64 -9.80 11.22 24.60
C ASN A 64 -10.93 12.26 24.77
N GLN A 65 -11.40 12.38 26.01
CA GLN A 65 -12.17 13.52 26.50
C GLN A 65 -11.27 14.76 26.44
N HIS A 66 -11.31 15.48 25.31
CA HIS A 66 -11.12 16.94 25.16
C HIS A 66 -10.74 17.18 23.71
N LEU A 67 -11.62 17.90 23.00
CA LEU A 67 -11.42 18.71 21.79
C LEU A 67 -12.74 18.70 21.00
N GLN A 68 -13.64 19.60 21.39
CA GLN A 68 -14.45 20.32 20.42
C GLN A 68 -13.48 21.24 19.66
N ARG A 69 -12.86 20.72 18.61
CA ARG A 69 -12.43 21.55 17.49
C ARG A 69 -13.31 21.10 16.34
N GLU A 70 -14.08 22.04 15.81
CA GLU A 70 -14.67 21.95 14.49
C GLU A 70 -13.59 21.41 13.55
N TYR A 71 -13.84 20.23 12.96
CA TYR A 71 -13.02 19.79 11.85
C TYR A 71 -13.21 20.81 10.75
N PRO A 72 -12.16 21.51 10.28
CA PRO A 72 -12.24 22.12 8.98
C PRO A 72 -12.61 21.00 8.02
N LEU A 73 -13.68 21.20 7.24
CA LEU A 73 -13.84 20.50 5.96
C LEU A 73 -12.44 20.46 5.31
N PRO A 74 -12.00 19.33 4.73
CA PRO A 74 -10.77 19.35 3.98
C PRO A 74 -11.00 20.36 2.85
N ALA A 75 -10.52 21.60 3.07
CA ALA A 75 -10.33 22.56 2.02
C ALA A 75 -9.56 21.76 0.99
N GLY A 76 -10.15 21.55 -0.20
CA GLY A 76 -9.50 20.84 -1.27
C GLY A 76 -8.12 21.44 -1.38
N THR A 77 -7.11 20.73 -0.87
CA THR A 77 -5.75 21.18 -0.92
C THR A 77 -5.49 21.18 -2.40
N THR A 78 -5.43 22.38 -2.98
CA THR A 78 -4.85 22.59 -4.29
C THR A 78 -3.39 22.22 -4.11
N HIS A 79 -3.11 20.92 -4.07
CA HIS A 79 -1.77 20.38 -4.15
C HIS A 79 -1.27 20.87 -5.49
N GLU A 80 -0.39 21.86 -5.43
CA GLU A 80 0.17 22.48 -6.61
C GLU A 80 1.00 21.40 -7.31
N ASP A 81 0.50 20.89 -8.44
CA ASP A 81 1.25 19.94 -9.26
C ASP A 81 2.60 20.55 -9.65
N LEU A 82 3.65 19.74 -9.76
CA LEU A 82 5.01 20.18 -10.06
C LEU A 82 5.05 21.11 -11.27
N LYS A 83 4.29 20.73 -12.30
CA LYS A 83 4.17 21.48 -13.55
C LYS A 83 3.52 22.85 -13.33
N SER A 84 2.51 22.92 -12.47
CA SER A 84 1.83 24.17 -12.11
C SER A 84 2.77 25.08 -11.31
N ALA A 85 3.51 24.52 -10.35
CA ALA A 85 4.49 25.26 -9.55
C ALA A 85 5.62 25.83 -10.42
N LEU A 86 6.14 25.04 -11.37
CA LEU A 86 7.17 25.50 -12.32
C LEU A 86 6.64 26.60 -13.23
N LYS A 87 5.44 26.45 -13.79
CA LYS A 87 4.81 27.48 -14.64
C LYS A 87 4.56 28.78 -13.87
N ARG A 88 4.20 28.71 -12.58
CA ARG A 88 4.07 29.88 -11.71
C ARG A 88 5.41 30.58 -11.49
N GLN A 89 6.46 29.83 -11.15
CA GLN A 89 7.80 30.41 -10.93
C GLN A 89 8.42 30.97 -12.21
N ALA A 90 8.07 30.41 -13.38
CA ALA A 90 8.51 30.93 -14.67
C ALA A 90 8.03 32.36 -14.95
N LEU A 91 6.97 32.83 -14.30
CA LEU A 91 6.50 34.21 -14.40
C LEU A 91 7.57 35.21 -13.91
N ASP A 92 8.37 34.81 -12.92
CA ASP A 92 9.42 35.67 -12.34
C ASP A 92 10.69 35.71 -13.22
N LEU A 93 10.87 34.74 -14.14
CA LEU A 93 12.07 34.59 -14.97
C LEU A 93 12.15 35.52 -16.20
N HIS A 94 11.14 36.35 -16.46
CA HIS A 94 11.11 37.33 -17.58
C HIS A 94 11.54 36.72 -18.94
N LEU A 95 10.98 35.56 -19.28
CA LEU A 95 11.29 34.83 -20.51
C LEU A 95 10.66 35.51 -21.75
N SER A 96 11.36 35.52 -22.87
CA SER A 96 10.79 35.88 -24.18
C SER A 96 9.74 34.86 -24.64
N ASP A 97 8.87 35.21 -25.59
CA ASP A 97 7.80 34.29 -26.01
C ASP A 97 8.31 32.98 -26.64
N ARG A 98 9.50 33.02 -27.25
CA ARG A 98 10.20 31.80 -27.71
C ARG A 98 10.71 30.97 -26.54
N GLU A 99 11.35 31.59 -25.56
CA GLU A 99 11.85 30.90 -24.36
C GLU A 99 10.70 30.31 -23.53
N LYS A 100 9.53 30.97 -23.47
CA LYS A 100 8.33 30.43 -22.81
C LYS A 100 7.85 29.13 -23.45
N HIS A 101 7.89 29.04 -24.78
CA HIS A 101 7.52 27.81 -25.48
C HIS A 101 8.49 26.68 -25.16
N ILE A 102 9.80 26.95 -25.19
CA ILE A 102 10.83 25.98 -24.81
C ILE A 102 10.67 25.57 -23.34
N PHE A 103 10.42 26.52 -22.44
CA PHE A 103 10.23 26.27 -21.02
C PHE A 103 8.99 25.40 -20.76
N SER A 104 7.86 25.69 -21.41
CA SER A 104 6.64 24.89 -21.24
C SER A 104 6.86 23.44 -21.69
N TYR A 105 7.59 23.24 -22.78
CA TYR A 105 7.95 21.91 -23.25
C TYR A 105 8.86 21.18 -22.25
N LEU A 106 9.90 21.85 -21.74
CA LEU A 106 10.80 21.30 -20.73
C LEU A 106 10.08 20.96 -19.43
N ALA A 107 9.17 21.82 -18.96
CA ALA A 107 8.34 21.56 -17.78
C ALA A 107 7.43 20.34 -17.96
N GLU A 108 7.01 20.05 -19.19
CA GLU A 108 6.19 18.88 -19.51
C GLU A 108 6.99 17.59 -19.68
N SER A 109 8.26 17.68 -20.08
CA SER A 109 9.17 16.53 -20.25
C SER A 109 9.86 16.07 -18.96
N ILE A 110 9.65 16.78 -17.85
CA ILE A 110 10.11 16.39 -16.52
C ILE A 110 9.30 15.19 -15.99
N ASP A 111 10.00 14.17 -15.51
CA ASP A 111 9.41 12.99 -14.87
C ASP A 111 8.97 13.26 -13.41
N SER A 112 8.32 12.29 -12.76
CA SER A 112 7.92 12.40 -11.35
C SER A 112 9.09 12.56 -10.37
N ASN A 113 10.31 12.18 -10.76
CA ASN A 113 11.51 12.37 -9.95
C ASN A 113 12.08 13.80 -10.07
N GLY A 114 11.65 14.58 -11.07
CA GLY A 114 12.15 15.91 -11.36
C GLY A 114 13.26 15.98 -12.41
N TYR A 115 13.45 14.92 -13.20
CA TYR A 115 14.50 14.83 -14.23
C TYR A 115 13.99 15.04 -15.64
N VAL A 116 14.82 15.66 -16.49
CA VAL A 116 14.57 15.73 -17.94
C VAL A 116 15.06 14.44 -18.58
N THR A 117 14.12 13.64 -19.09
CA THR A 117 14.41 12.33 -19.69
C THR A 117 14.87 12.44 -21.15
N GLU A 118 14.49 13.53 -21.83
CA GLU A 118 14.81 13.77 -23.23
C GLU A 118 16.13 14.52 -23.43
N LYS A 119 16.85 14.20 -24.51
CA LYS A 119 18.08 14.92 -24.87
C LYS A 119 17.73 16.30 -25.44
N PRO A 120 18.45 17.37 -25.09
CA PRO A 120 18.22 18.72 -25.62
C PRO A 120 18.21 18.80 -27.16
N SER A 121 19.00 17.96 -27.83
CA SER A 121 19.03 17.86 -29.30
C SER A 121 17.72 17.39 -29.92
N PHE A 122 16.97 16.53 -29.21
CA PHE A 122 15.67 16.04 -29.65
C PHE A 122 14.60 17.13 -29.46
N ILE A 123 14.64 17.81 -28.31
CA ILE A 123 13.77 18.95 -27.99
C ILE A 123 13.97 20.09 -29.01
N ALA A 124 15.23 20.40 -29.33
CA ALA A 124 15.60 21.40 -30.33
C ALA A 124 15.00 21.08 -31.71
N SER A 125 15.04 19.80 -32.10
CA SER A 125 14.49 19.32 -33.37
C SER A 125 12.95 19.37 -33.37
N ALA A 126 12.32 18.99 -32.25
CA ALA A 126 10.85 19.02 -32.09
C ALA A 126 10.29 20.44 -32.14
N LEU A 127 11.01 21.42 -31.57
CA LEU A 127 10.61 22.83 -31.52
C LEU A 127 11.16 23.68 -32.67
N SER A 128 11.97 23.09 -33.57
CA SER A 128 12.68 23.81 -34.65
C SER A 128 13.49 25.02 -34.15
N VAL A 129 14.19 24.85 -33.02
CA VAL A 129 15.05 25.88 -32.40
C VAL A 129 16.50 25.40 -32.29
N PRO A 130 17.50 26.31 -32.21
CA PRO A 130 18.88 25.92 -31.95
C PRO A 130 19.03 25.18 -30.62
N SER A 131 19.90 24.17 -30.57
CA SER A 131 20.17 23.42 -29.32
C SER A 131 20.73 24.32 -28.22
N GLU A 132 21.44 25.39 -28.57
CA GLU A 132 21.97 26.37 -27.61
C GLU A 132 20.85 27.13 -26.88
N GLU A 133 19.74 27.44 -27.56
CA GLU A 133 18.59 28.09 -26.92
C GLU A 133 17.88 27.14 -25.93
N VAL A 134 17.83 25.85 -26.23
CA VAL A 134 17.28 24.84 -25.30
C VAL A 134 18.15 24.73 -24.04
N GLU A 135 19.48 24.72 -24.21
CA GLU A 135 20.43 24.67 -23.10
C GLU A 135 20.34 25.91 -22.19
N THR A 136 20.19 27.11 -22.76
CA THR A 136 20.05 28.33 -21.95
C THR A 136 18.74 28.35 -21.16
N VAL A 137 17.63 27.94 -21.76
CA VAL A 137 16.34 27.84 -21.06
C VAL A 137 16.36 26.73 -20.01
N LEU A 138 17.01 25.60 -20.29
CA LEU A 138 17.20 24.55 -19.29
C LEU A 138 18.02 25.05 -18.09
N ALA A 139 19.10 25.79 -18.32
CA ALA A 139 19.89 26.37 -17.23
C ALA A 139 19.04 27.31 -16.36
N LYS A 140 18.13 28.09 -16.96
CA LYS A 140 17.14 28.91 -16.24
C LYS A 140 16.12 28.06 -15.48
N LEU A 141 15.63 26.96 -16.07
CA LEU A 141 14.74 26.03 -15.37
C LEU A 141 15.45 25.41 -14.14
N GLN A 142 16.73 25.07 -14.28
CA GLN A 142 17.56 24.54 -13.21
C GLN A 142 17.90 25.57 -12.11
N THR A 143 17.48 26.84 -12.21
CA THR A 143 17.54 27.82 -11.09
C THR A 143 16.25 27.88 -10.27
N LEU A 144 15.18 27.22 -10.70
CA LEU A 144 13.89 27.20 -10.00
C LEU A 144 13.89 26.31 -8.77
N GLU A 145 12.90 26.49 -7.90
CA GLU A 145 12.64 25.62 -6.76
C GLU A 145 11.73 24.45 -7.19
N PRO A 146 12.00 23.21 -6.76
CA PRO A 146 13.03 22.75 -5.82
C PRO A 146 14.43 22.61 -6.47
N PRO A 147 15.53 22.74 -5.70
CA PRO A 147 16.88 22.70 -6.25
C PRO A 147 17.20 21.32 -6.82
N GLY A 148 17.81 21.30 -8.00
CA GLY A 148 18.12 20.06 -8.74
C GLY A 148 17.01 19.58 -9.68
N ILE A 149 15.89 20.31 -9.78
CA ILE A 149 14.89 20.07 -10.81
C ILE A 149 15.45 20.36 -12.21
N GLY A 150 15.03 19.57 -13.19
CA GLY A 150 15.52 19.71 -14.56
C GLY A 150 16.91 19.10 -14.80
N ALA A 151 17.42 18.30 -13.86
CA ALA A 151 18.68 17.57 -14.06
C ALA A 151 18.49 16.38 -15.03
N ARG A 152 19.52 16.03 -15.78
CA ARG A 152 19.52 14.88 -16.71
C ARG A 152 19.98 13.59 -16.04
N SER A 153 20.61 13.71 -14.88
CA SER A 153 21.16 12.59 -14.12
C SER A 153 21.21 12.91 -12.63
N LEU A 154 21.30 11.87 -11.80
CA LEU A 154 21.48 12.01 -10.35
C LEU A 154 22.75 12.82 -10.01
N LYS A 155 23.83 12.60 -10.76
CA LYS A 155 25.09 13.34 -10.63
C LYS A 155 24.87 14.84 -10.85
N GLU A 156 24.19 15.22 -11.92
CA GLU A 156 23.88 16.62 -12.24
C GLU A 156 22.92 17.23 -11.20
N CYS A 157 21.93 16.47 -10.74
CA CYS A 157 20.99 16.91 -9.72
C CYS A 157 21.69 17.30 -8.41
N ILE A 158 22.59 16.44 -7.94
CA ILE A 158 23.40 16.70 -6.74
C ILE A 158 24.31 17.90 -6.95
N LEU A 159 24.95 18.04 -8.13
CA LEU A 159 25.80 19.19 -8.43
C LEU A 159 25.03 20.51 -8.44
N ILE A 160 23.81 20.55 -9.00
CA ILE A 160 22.95 21.73 -8.99
C ILE A 160 22.59 22.11 -7.54
N GLN A 161 22.27 21.13 -6.70
CA GLN A 161 21.96 21.36 -5.29
C GLN A 161 23.17 21.86 -4.50
N LEU A 162 24.34 21.24 -4.70
CA LEU A 162 25.60 21.65 -4.05
C LEU A 162 25.97 23.10 -4.37
N ARG A 163 25.83 23.51 -5.63
CA ARG A 163 26.15 24.88 -6.08
C ARG A 163 25.26 25.95 -5.44
N ARG A 164 24.07 25.58 -4.95
CA ARG A 164 23.16 26.50 -4.26
C ARG A 164 23.43 26.61 -2.76
N LEU A 165 24.24 25.74 -2.18
CA LEU A 165 24.57 25.79 -0.76
C LEU A 165 25.65 26.86 -0.48
N PRO A 166 25.51 27.65 0.60
CA PRO A 166 26.50 28.67 0.94
C PRO A 166 27.77 28.05 1.58
N LYS A 167 28.90 28.14 0.86
CA LYS A 167 30.32 27.97 1.28
C LYS A 167 30.71 26.61 1.92
N GLN A 168 31.78 26.01 1.36
CA GLN A 168 32.44 24.72 1.71
C GLN A 168 31.96 23.47 0.96
N THR A 169 31.42 23.61 -0.25
CA THR A 169 31.06 22.47 -1.12
C THR A 169 32.10 22.13 -2.17
N ALA A 170 33.23 22.86 -2.27
CA ALA A 170 34.19 22.68 -3.36
C ALA A 170 34.75 21.25 -3.45
N ASP A 171 35.07 20.64 -2.31
CA ASP A 171 35.54 19.25 -2.27
C ASP A 171 34.42 18.25 -2.57
N ALA A 172 33.19 18.53 -2.10
CA ALA A 172 32.02 17.73 -2.44
C ALA A 172 31.71 17.78 -3.95
N GLU A 173 31.79 18.96 -4.57
CA GLU A 173 31.62 19.17 -6.00
C GLU A 173 32.73 18.46 -6.79
N LYS A 174 33.99 18.52 -6.34
CA LYS A 174 35.10 17.78 -6.94
C LYS A 174 34.88 16.27 -6.87
N VAL A 175 34.50 15.75 -5.70
CA VAL A 175 34.20 14.32 -5.49
C VAL A 175 33.07 13.86 -6.41
N ILE A 176 31.97 14.61 -6.49
CA ILE A 176 30.83 14.22 -7.31
C ILE A 176 31.07 14.44 -8.80
N SER A 177 31.80 15.48 -9.21
CA SER A 177 32.10 15.73 -10.62
C SER A 177 33.08 14.72 -11.21
N SER A 178 34.13 14.32 -10.48
CA SER A 178 35.19 13.45 -10.99
C SER A 178 35.09 11.99 -10.53
N TYR A 179 34.52 11.72 -9.35
CA TYR A 179 34.58 10.40 -8.70
C TYR A 179 33.20 9.87 -8.26
N PHE A 180 32.13 10.24 -8.97
CA PHE A 180 30.76 9.84 -8.65
C PHE A 180 30.58 8.33 -8.44
N GLU A 181 31.14 7.51 -9.34
CA GLU A 181 31.01 6.04 -9.26
C GLU A 181 31.68 5.46 -8.01
N LEU A 182 32.86 5.97 -7.64
CA LEU A 182 33.58 5.54 -6.44
C LEU A 182 32.81 5.96 -5.17
N PHE A 183 32.21 7.15 -5.19
CA PHE A 183 31.36 7.64 -4.11
C PHE A 183 30.07 6.81 -3.98
N ALA A 184 29.37 6.52 -5.08
CA ALA A 184 28.15 5.73 -5.10
C ALA A 184 28.39 4.29 -4.58
N ASN A 185 29.53 3.70 -4.95
CA ASN A 185 29.94 2.37 -4.48
C ASN A 185 30.55 2.37 -3.06
N LYS A 186 30.64 3.54 -2.41
CA LYS A 186 31.22 3.72 -1.05
C LYS A 186 32.64 3.15 -0.93
N ALA A 187 33.43 3.28 -2.00
CA ALA A 187 34.81 2.84 -2.08
C ALA A 187 35.75 3.84 -1.39
N TRP A 188 35.56 4.08 -0.08
CA TRP A 188 36.20 5.19 0.67
C TRP A 188 37.72 5.20 0.60
N LYS A 189 38.36 4.03 0.59
CA LYS A 189 39.84 3.92 0.51
C LYS A 189 40.39 4.36 -0.84
N GLU A 190 39.74 3.91 -1.91
CA GLU A 190 40.12 4.28 -3.29
C GLU A 190 39.80 5.75 -3.56
N LEU A 191 38.64 6.22 -3.06
CA LEU A 191 38.23 7.61 -3.15
C LEU A 191 39.18 8.55 -2.39
N SER A 192 39.63 8.17 -1.20
CA SER A 192 40.61 8.93 -0.40
C SER A 192 41.93 9.07 -1.15
N ALA A 193 42.44 7.98 -1.70
CA ALA A 193 43.68 7.98 -2.50
C ALA A 193 43.55 8.80 -3.79
N ALA A 194 42.41 8.73 -4.47
CA ALA A 194 42.18 9.42 -5.74
C ALA A 194 41.87 10.93 -5.58
N ALA A 195 41.06 11.29 -4.58
CA ALA A 195 40.64 12.67 -4.34
C ALA A 195 41.68 13.49 -3.54
N GLY A 196 42.58 12.80 -2.82
CA GLY A 196 43.57 13.41 -1.93
C GLY A 196 42.98 13.91 -0.61
N LEU A 197 41.83 13.34 -0.20
CA LEU A 197 41.08 13.73 0.99
C LEU A 197 41.20 12.65 2.07
N SER A 198 41.21 13.07 3.33
CA SER A 198 41.14 12.17 4.48
C SER A 198 39.80 11.45 4.56
N LEU A 199 39.75 10.33 5.29
CA LEU A 199 38.50 9.60 5.51
C LEU A 199 37.45 10.43 6.28
N LEU A 200 37.90 11.40 7.09
CA LEU A 200 37.01 12.31 7.83
C LEU A 200 36.36 13.32 6.88
N GLU A 201 37.13 13.97 6.02
CA GLU A 201 36.60 14.91 5.03
C GLU A 201 35.62 14.20 4.06
N LEU A 202 35.91 12.96 3.66
CA LEU A 202 34.98 12.16 2.86
C LEU A 202 33.69 11.80 3.60
N GLN A 203 33.77 11.60 4.91
CA GLN A 203 32.59 11.34 5.75
C GLN A 203 31.74 12.61 5.89
N ASP A 204 32.35 13.79 6.05
CA ASP A 204 31.64 15.07 6.08
C ASP A 204 30.95 15.35 4.74
N ILE A 205 31.62 15.07 3.62
CA ILE A 205 31.04 15.15 2.27
C ILE A 205 29.88 14.16 2.13
N GLN A 206 30.01 12.95 2.66
CA GLN A 206 28.94 11.96 2.64
C GLN A 206 27.72 12.45 3.43
N ASP A 207 27.90 12.96 4.64
CA ASP A 207 26.82 13.45 5.49
C ASP A 207 26.13 14.67 4.83
N LEU A 208 26.91 15.56 4.21
CA LEU A 208 26.38 16.68 3.39
C LEU A 208 25.49 16.18 2.24
N ILE A 209 25.98 15.24 1.43
CA ILE A 209 25.24 14.71 0.26
C ILE A 209 24.02 13.90 0.70
N THR A 210 24.09 13.21 1.83
CA THR A 210 22.96 12.45 2.38
C THR A 210 21.82 13.38 2.83
N GLY A 211 22.11 14.65 3.15
CA GLY A 211 21.12 15.68 3.43
C GLY A 211 20.45 16.28 2.20
N LEU A 212 20.95 16.00 0.99
CA LEU A 212 20.38 16.49 -0.27
C LEU A 212 19.19 15.63 -0.74
N THR A 213 18.35 16.20 -1.60
CA THR A 213 17.14 15.54 -2.11
C THR A 213 17.41 14.95 -3.49
N PRO A 214 17.71 13.65 -3.64
CA PRO A 214 18.08 13.09 -4.94
C PRO A 214 16.92 13.14 -5.96
N ARG A 215 15.67 13.20 -5.49
CA ARG A 215 14.45 13.21 -6.32
C ARG A 215 13.57 14.40 -5.95
N PRO A 216 13.92 15.61 -6.41
CA PRO A 216 13.23 16.83 -6.00
C PRO A 216 11.77 16.87 -6.46
N GLY A 217 11.40 16.16 -7.54
CA GLY A 217 10.01 16.08 -8.02
C GLY A 217 9.03 15.45 -7.03
N LEU A 218 9.51 14.58 -6.12
CA LEU A 218 8.67 13.92 -5.10
C LEU A 218 8.07 14.89 -4.08
N LEU A 219 8.60 16.11 -3.95
CA LEU A 219 8.02 17.15 -3.09
C LEU A 219 6.63 17.59 -3.57
N TYR A 220 6.38 17.43 -4.88
CA TYR A 220 5.15 17.84 -5.56
C TYR A 220 4.32 16.66 -6.02
N ASP A 221 4.92 15.45 -6.01
CA ASP A 221 4.20 14.19 -6.07
C ASP A 221 3.49 13.97 -4.72
N ALA A 222 2.47 14.79 -4.47
CA ALA A 222 1.55 14.63 -3.36
C ALA A 222 0.65 13.42 -3.64
N GLY A 223 1.29 12.24 -3.61
CA GLY A 223 0.69 10.92 -3.75
C GLY A 223 0.02 10.69 -5.10
N GLU A 224 0.35 9.56 -5.72
CA GLU A 224 -0.74 8.72 -6.21
C GLU A 224 -1.84 8.75 -5.15
N ARG A 225 -2.96 9.44 -5.46
CA ARG A 225 -4.12 9.69 -4.59
C ARG A 225 -4.07 8.74 -3.42
N ASP A 226 -3.82 9.20 -2.18
CA ASP A 226 -3.87 8.33 -1.00
C ASP A 226 -5.06 7.41 -1.18
N VAL A 227 -4.81 6.16 -1.59
CA VAL A 227 -5.90 5.26 -1.98
C VAL A 227 -6.42 4.88 -0.63
N TYR A 228 -7.42 5.61 -0.16
CA TYR A 228 -8.05 5.36 1.12
C TYR A 228 -8.65 3.96 1.03
N ILE A 229 -7.94 2.99 1.57
CA ILE A 229 -8.40 1.62 1.69
C ILE A 229 -9.40 1.63 2.83
N GLU A 230 -10.68 1.48 2.49
CA GLU A 230 -11.74 1.31 3.48
C GLU A 230 -11.65 -0.11 4.07
N PRO A 231 -11.61 -0.27 5.41
CA PRO A 231 -11.56 -1.58 6.03
C PRO A 231 -12.87 -2.34 5.86
N ASP A 232 -12.77 -3.64 5.57
CA ASP A 232 -13.93 -4.53 5.54
C ASP A 232 -14.40 -4.92 6.94
N LEU A 233 -13.45 -5.05 7.86
CA LEU A 233 -13.64 -5.46 9.24
C LEU A 233 -12.93 -4.48 10.17
N ILE A 234 -13.52 -4.22 11.33
CA ILE A 234 -12.95 -3.34 12.35
C ILE A 234 -12.90 -4.12 13.66
N ILE A 235 -11.73 -4.12 14.30
CA ILE A 235 -11.51 -4.75 15.59
C ILE A 235 -11.11 -3.68 16.58
N PHE A 236 -11.85 -3.59 17.67
CA PHE A 236 -11.57 -2.67 18.76
C PHE A 236 -11.70 -3.39 20.11
N ILE A 237 -11.11 -2.79 21.14
CA ILE A 237 -11.13 -3.31 22.50
C ILE A 237 -12.18 -2.49 23.28
N GLN A 238 -13.18 -3.18 23.82
CA GLN A 238 -14.17 -2.59 24.71
C GLN A 238 -14.20 -3.41 26.01
N ASP A 239 -14.00 -2.77 27.16
CA ASP A 239 -13.96 -3.41 28.48
C ASP A 239 -12.97 -4.60 28.57
N GLY A 240 -11.83 -4.49 27.89
CA GLY A 240 -10.81 -5.55 27.84
C GLY A 240 -11.19 -6.77 26.98
N LYS A 241 -12.32 -6.71 26.25
CA LYS A 241 -12.76 -7.73 25.30
C LYS A 241 -12.58 -7.25 23.87
N LEU A 242 -12.22 -8.18 22.99
CA LEU A 242 -12.11 -7.91 21.55
C LEU A 242 -13.50 -7.94 20.93
N MET A 243 -13.88 -6.85 20.27
CA MET A 243 -15.13 -6.70 19.55
C MET A 243 -14.85 -6.66 18.04
N LEU A 244 -15.76 -7.27 17.26
CA LEU A 244 -15.71 -7.30 15.81
C LEU A 244 -16.89 -6.52 15.24
N GLU A 245 -16.60 -5.57 14.36
CA GLU A 245 -17.58 -4.85 13.56
C GLU A 245 -17.30 -5.07 12.07
N LEU A 246 -18.36 -5.23 11.28
CA LEU A 246 -18.29 -5.44 9.84
C LEU A 246 -18.72 -4.15 9.14
N SER A 247 -17.96 -3.68 8.16
CA SER A 247 -18.37 -2.53 7.37
C SER A 247 -19.61 -2.87 6.55
N SER A 248 -20.65 -2.03 6.68
CA SER A 248 -21.90 -2.15 5.90
C SER A 248 -21.66 -2.04 4.40
N ARG A 249 -20.61 -1.31 3.98
CA ARG A 249 -20.23 -1.16 2.57
C ARG A 249 -19.61 -2.44 2.00
N SER A 250 -18.88 -3.18 2.83
CA SER A 250 -18.24 -4.45 2.46
C SER A 250 -19.18 -5.66 2.56
N PHE A 251 -20.21 -5.52 3.40
CA PHE A 251 -21.26 -6.52 3.60
C PHE A 251 -22.64 -5.87 3.44
N PRO A 252 -23.02 -5.50 2.20
CA PRO A 252 -24.29 -4.83 1.92
C PRO A 252 -25.48 -5.72 2.28
N ASP A 253 -26.57 -5.07 2.71
CA ASP A 253 -27.88 -5.70 2.87
C ASP A 253 -28.79 -5.31 1.71
N ILE A 254 -29.62 -6.26 1.29
CA ILE A 254 -30.71 -6.02 0.34
C ILE A 254 -32.05 -6.15 1.07
N GLN A 255 -33.02 -5.38 0.64
CA GLN A 255 -34.40 -5.47 1.09
C GLN A 255 -35.30 -5.82 -0.09
N LEU A 256 -36.48 -6.35 0.25
CA LEU A 256 -37.51 -6.59 -0.74
C LEU A 256 -38.24 -5.26 -0.95
N ASN A 257 -38.41 -4.86 -2.21
CA ASN A 257 -39.16 -3.64 -2.51
C ASN A 257 -40.64 -3.82 -2.09
N ALA A 258 -41.07 -3.01 -1.10
CA ALA A 258 -42.38 -3.09 -0.48
C ALA A 258 -43.55 -2.92 -1.48
N PHE A 259 -43.32 -2.26 -2.62
CA PHE A 259 -44.32 -2.08 -3.67
C PHE A 259 -44.81 -3.41 -4.27
N TYR A 260 -43.94 -4.41 -4.32
CA TYR A 260 -44.23 -5.69 -4.98
C TYR A 260 -44.74 -6.79 -4.03
N GLU A 261 -44.69 -6.57 -2.71
CA GLU A 261 -45.16 -7.53 -1.70
C GLU A 261 -46.61 -8.00 -1.91
N PRO A 262 -47.59 -7.12 -2.20
CA PRO A 262 -48.98 -7.53 -2.39
C PRO A 262 -49.19 -8.42 -3.63
N PHE A 263 -48.29 -8.35 -4.60
CA PHE A 263 -48.35 -9.15 -5.82
C PHE A 263 -47.77 -10.56 -5.63
N LEU A 264 -46.97 -10.79 -4.59
CA LEU A 264 -46.49 -12.12 -4.20
C LEU A 264 -47.58 -12.96 -3.51
N GLU A 265 -48.50 -12.30 -2.79
CA GLU A 265 -49.58 -12.97 -2.07
C GLU A 265 -50.75 -13.37 -2.96
N ARG A 266 -50.91 -12.70 -4.11
CA ARG A 266 -51.92 -13.02 -5.11
C ARG A 266 -51.55 -14.31 -5.86
N ARG A 267 -52.16 -15.43 -5.48
CA ARG A 267 -52.12 -16.69 -6.25
C ARG A 267 -53.01 -16.60 -7.49
N ALA A 268 -52.61 -15.83 -8.49
CA ALA A 268 -53.24 -15.84 -9.81
C ALA A 268 -52.34 -16.61 -10.80
N ASN A 269 -52.92 -17.48 -11.63
CA ASN A 269 -52.23 -18.20 -12.71
C ASN A 269 -52.01 -17.27 -13.93
N ASP A 270 -51.43 -16.10 -13.70
CA ASP A 270 -51.13 -15.12 -14.74
C ASP A 270 -49.61 -15.08 -14.99
N ASP A 271 -49.20 -14.81 -16.23
CA ASP A 271 -47.79 -14.76 -16.64
C ASP A 271 -47.00 -13.73 -15.80
N ALA A 272 -47.68 -12.66 -15.37
CA ALA A 272 -47.13 -11.66 -14.46
C ALA A 272 -46.79 -12.23 -13.07
N SER A 273 -47.61 -13.15 -12.52
CA SER A 273 -47.35 -13.78 -11.23
C SER A 273 -46.19 -14.78 -11.31
N ALA A 274 -46.04 -15.47 -12.44
CA ALA A 274 -44.92 -16.38 -12.67
C ALA A 274 -43.60 -15.61 -12.75
N PHE A 275 -43.58 -14.46 -13.44
CA PHE A 275 -42.42 -13.58 -13.52
C PHE A 275 -42.00 -13.05 -12.14
N ILE A 276 -42.93 -12.51 -11.35
CA ILE A 276 -42.64 -11.99 -10.01
C ILE A 276 -42.13 -13.11 -9.09
N SER A 277 -42.69 -14.32 -9.18
CA SER A 277 -42.23 -15.46 -8.38
C SER A 277 -40.80 -15.90 -8.72
N ASP A 278 -40.40 -15.85 -10.00
CA ASP A 278 -39.03 -16.17 -10.41
C ASP A 278 -38.05 -15.10 -9.90
N LYS A 279 -38.41 -13.82 -10.04
CA LYS A 279 -37.62 -12.70 -9.51
C LYS A 279 -37.49 -12.75 -7.98
N TYR A 280 -38.53 -13.20 -7.27
CA TYR A 280 -38.46 -13.41 -5.82
C TYR A 280 -37.50 -14.53 -5.44
N ARG A 281 -37.47 -15.61 -6.22
CA ARG A 281 -36.51 -16.71 -6.01
C ARG A 281 -35.07 -16.23 -6.19
N GLN A 282 -34.82 -15.40 -7.21
CA GLN A 282 -33.52 -14.77 -7.45
C GLN A 282 -33.11 -13.87 -6.28
N TRP A 283 -34.02 -13.01 -5.80
CA TRP A 283 -33.81 -12.15 -4.63
C TRP A 283 -33.49 -12.97 -3.37
N LYS A 284 -34.30 -14.00 -3.08
CA LYS A 284 -34.13 -14.86 -1.90
C LYS A 284 -32.81 -15.64 -1.93
N TRP A 285 -32.40 -16.08 -3.11
CA TRP A 285 -31.10 -16.72 -3.30
C TRP A 285 -29.96 -15.73 -3.02
N LEU A 286 -30.04 -14.50 -3.52
CA LEU A 286 -29.05 -13.44 -3.28
C LEU A 286 -28.97 -13.06 -1.79
N ASP A 287 -30.11 -12.85 -1.13
CA ASP A 287 -30.21 -12.54 0.30
C ASP A 287 -29.53 -13.61 1.16
N ASN A 288 -29.83 -14.89 0.88
CA ASN A 288 -29.18 -16.00 1.57
C ASN A 288 -27.67 -16.05 1.32
N ALA A 289 -27.22 -15.77 0.09
CA ALA A 289 -25.80 -15.75 -0.25
C ALA A 289 -25.05 -14.63 0.49
N LEU A 290 -25.63 -13.43 0.59
CA LEU A 290 -25.07 -12.29 1.34
C LEU A 290 -24.99 -12.58 2.84
N LYS A 291 -26.06 -13.15 3.42
CA LYS A 291 -26.09 -13.59 4.83
C LYS A 291 -25.03 -14.65 5.11
N GLN A 292 -24.91 -15.66 4.25
CA GLN A 292 -23.90 -16.71 4.39
C GLN A 292 -22.48 -16.14 4.29
N ARG A 293 -22.23 -15.18 3.40
CA ARG A 293 -20.94 -14.49 3.29
C ARG A 293 -20.60 -13.73 4.58
N ARG A 294 -21.55 -12.97 5.13
CA ARG A 294 -21.38 -12.25 6.40
C ARG A 294 -21.09 -13.21 7.55
N GLU A 295 -21.86 -14.28 7.67
CA GLU A 295 -21.69 -15.28 8.72
C GLU A 295 -20.33 -15.98 8.61
N THR A 296 -19.96 -16.42 7.41
CA THR A 296 -18.67 -17.09 7.17
C THR A 296 -17.51 -16.17 7.55
N MET A 297 -17.57 -14.89 7.14
CA MET A 297 -16.53 -13.93 7.51
C MET A 297 -16.44 -13.72 9.02
N SER A 298 -17.59 -13.55 9.68
CA SER A 298 -17.66 -13.35 11.13
C SER A 298 -17.05 -14.52 11.89
N ARG A 299 -17.35 -15.76 11.45
CA ARG A 299 -16.81 -16.99 12.03
C ARG A 299 -15.31 -17.13 11.79
N VAL A 300 -14.84 -16.86 10.57
CA VAL A 300 -13.41 -16.88 10.24
C VAL A 300 -12.65 -15.85 11.06
N MET A 301 -13.13 -14.61 11.12
CA MET A 301 -12.47 -13.55 11.88
C MET A 301 -12.52 -13.82 13.39
N GLY A 302 -13.62 -14.36 13.91
CA GLY A 302 -13.74 -14.77 15.30
C GLY A 302 -12.68 -15.80 15.70
N GLU A 303 -12.46 -16.83 14.88
CA GLU A 303 -11.40 -17.82 15.14
C GLU A 303 -10.00 -17.20 15.05
N ILE A 304 -9.76 -16.28 14.10
CA ILE A 304 -8.50 -15.52 14.01
C ILE A 304 -8.29 -14.71 15.30
N MET A 305 -9.32 -14.03 15.82
CA MET A 305 -9.23 -13.23 17.05
C MET A 305 -8.89 -14.07 18.27
N VAL A 306 -9.42 -15.29 18.35
CA VAL A 306 -9.11 -16.24 19.44
C VAL A 306 -7.66 -16.71 19.35
N ARG A 307 -7.22 -17.12 18.15
CA ARG A 307 -5.86 -17.64 17.92
C ARG A 307 -4.77 -16.55 18.00
N GLN A 308 -5.10 -15.32 17.64
CA GLN A 308 -4.18 -14.18 17.60
C GLN A 308 -4.44 -13.17 18.73
N LYS A 309 -4.97 -13.63 19.86
CA LYS A 309 -5.36 -12.76 20.98
C LYS A 309 -4.19 -11.87 21.46
N ASP A 310 -2.98 -12.41 21.53
CA ASP A 310 -1.79 -11.66 21.94
C ASP A 310 -1.46 -10.50 20.99
N TYR A 311 -1.60 -10.70 19.68
CA TYR A 311 -1.40 -9.65 18.67
C TYR A 311 -2.35 -8.46 18.90
N PHE A 312 -3.63 -8.73 19.15
CA PHE A 312 -4.63 -7.67 19.33
C PHE A 312 -4.52 -6.94 20.68
N LEU A 313 -3.96 -7.58 21.72
CA LEU A 313 -3.87 -7.00 23.06
C LEU A 313 -2.49 -6.39 23.38
N LYS A 314 -1.40 -7.02 22.93
CA LYS A 314 -0.01 -6.64 23.27
C LYS A 314 0.69 -5.89 22.14
N GLY A 315 0.23 -6.04 20.90
CA GLY A 315 0.73 -5.31 19.74
C GLY A 315 1.30 -6.18 18.62
N LYS A 316 1.71 -5.52 17.53
CA LYS A 316 2.00 -6.12 16.20
C LYS A 316 3.08 -7.21 16.16
N ASN A 317 3.94 -7.29 17.17
CA ASN A 317 5.09 -8.19 17.19
C ASN A 317 4.76 -9.60 17.70
N GLU A 318 3.61 -9.76 18.37
CA GLU A 318 3.18 -11.02 18.99
C GLU A 318 2.29 -11.86 18.06
N ILE A 319 2.54 -11.81 16.74
CA ILE A 319 1.78 -12.60 15.76
C ILE A 319 2.20 -14.06 15.83
N GLN A 320 1.24 -14.92 16.16
CA GLN A 320 1.47 -16.36 16.26
C GLN A 320 1.39 -17.03 14.88
N PRO A 321 2.15 -18.11 14.61
CA PRO A 321 2.00 -18.87 13.38
C PRO A 321 0.61 -19.51 13.28
N LEU A 322 -0.16 -19.16 12.25
CA LEU A 322 -1.51 -19.68 12.00
C LEU A 322 -1.64 -20.11 10.54
N THR A 323 -2.21 -21.29 10.31
CA THR A 323 -2.42 -21.83 8.96
C THR A 323 -3.89 -21.80 8.55
N LEU A 324 -4.15 -21.73 7.24
CA LEU A 324 -5.52 -21.77 6.71
C LEU A 324 -6.24 -23.05 7.11
N LYS A 325 -5.51 -24.18 7.14
CA LYS A 325 -6.03 -25.49 7.55
C LYS A 325 -6.51 -25.51 9.00
N GLU A 326 -5.76 -24.92 9.94
CA GLU A 326 -6.15 -24.87 11.35
C GLU A 326 -7.50 -24.15 11.55
N ILE A 327 -7.76 -23.07 10.80
CA ILE A 327 -9.06 -22.36 10.84
C ILE A 327 -10.15 -23.19 10.15
N ALA A 328 -9.84 -23.78 9.01
CA ALA A 328 -10.77 -24.61 8.25
C ALA A 328 -11.28 -25.80 9.08
N ASP A 329 -10.36 -26.49 9.76
CA ASP A 329 -10.65 -27.62 10.65
C ASP A 329 -11.48 -27.17 11.87
N ALA A 330 -11.15 -26.04 12.49
CA ALA A 330 -11.89 -25.50 13.62
C ALA A 330 -13.34 -25.11 13.27
N LEU A 331 -13.57 -24.62 12.05
CA LEU A 331 -14.89 -24.18 11.59
C LEU A 331 -15.69 -25.26 10.87
N GLY A 332 -15.08 -26.40 10.56
CA GLY A 332 -15.69 -27.49 9.79
C GLY A 332 -15.95 -27.13 8.33
N ILE A 333 -15.13 -26.26 7.73
CA ILE A 333 -15.25 -25.81 6.34
C ILE A 333 -14.01 -26.18 5.53
N HIS A 334 -14.10 -26.16 4.21
CA HIS A 334 -12.95 -26.45 3.35
C HIS A 334 -11.92 -25.31 3.39
N GLU A 335 -10.63 -25.64 3.31
CA GLU A 335 -9.53 -24.65 3.31
C GLU A 335 -9.70 -23.59 2.21
N SER A 336 -10.16 -24.01 1.03
CA SER A 336 -10.45 -23.10 -0.08
C SER A 336 -11.51 -22.05 0.26
N THR A 337 -12.47 -22.36 1.14
CA THR A 337 -13.50 -21.40 1.59
C THR A 337 -12.88 -20.30 2.45
N VAL A 338 -11.99 -20.66 3.37
CA VAL A 338 -11.23 -19.69 4.21
C VAL A 338 -10.34 -18.82 3.34
N SER A 339 -9.58 -19.44 2.43
CA SER A 339 -8.67 -18.74 1.51
C SER A 339 -9.41 -17.71 0.63
N ARG A 340 -10.59 -18.09 0.12
CA ARG A 340 -11.44 -17.21 -0.69
C ARG A 340 -12.02 -16.06 0.14
N ALA A 341 -12.48 -16.35 1.36
CA ALA A 341 -13.03 -15.33 2.25
C ALA A 341 -11.99 -14.25 2.60
N VAL A 342 -10.76 -14.64 2.89
CA VAL A 342 -9.67 -13.75 3.33
C VAL A 342 -9.06 -12.93 2.18
N LYS A 343 -9.17 -13.39 0.93
CA LYS A 343 -8.49 -12.79 -0.22
C LYS A 343 -9.00 -11.38 -0.51
N GLY A 344 -8.07 -10.42 -0.57
CA GLY A 344 -8.37 -9.03 -0.90
C GLY A 344 -9.33 -8.37 0.10
N LYS A 345 -9.20 -8.74 1.39
CA LYS A 345 -9.96 -8.15 2.49
C LYS A 345 -9.01 -7.52 3.50
N PHE A 346 -9.39 -6.35 3.96
CA PHE A 346 -8.63 -5.55 4.91
C PHE A 346 -9.35 -5.49 6.25
N VAL A 347 -8.58 -5.57 7.33
CA VAL A 347 -9.06 -5.40 8.69
C VAL A 347 -8.35 -4.23 9.35
N GLN A 348 -9.13 -3.33 9.92
CA GLN A 348 -8.65 -2.29 10.82
C GLN A 348 -8.49 -2.92 12.21
N THR A 349 -7.26 -2.96 12.68
CA THR A 349 -6.91 -3.38 14.04
C THR A 349 -6.67 -2.13 14.91
N PRO A 350 -6.57 -2.25 16.24
CA PRO A 350 -6.25 -1.11 17.11
C PRO A 350 -4.91 -0.42 16.77
N TYR A 351 -4.02 -1.09 16.02
CA TYR A 351 -2.67 -0.61 15.73
C TYR A 351 -2.41 -0.31 14.25
N GLU A 352 -3.19 -0.88 13.34
CA GLU A 352 -3.03 -0.69 11.88
C GLU A 352 -4.19 -1.24 11.06
N LEU A 353 -4.29 -0.73 9.83
CA LEU A 353 -4.99 -1.36 8.73
C LEU A 353 -4.08 -2.39 8.06
N CYS A 354 -4.53 -3.63 7.93
CA CYS A 354 -3.76 -4.68 7.27
C CYS A 354 -4.64 -5.70 6.53
N GLU A 355 -4.07 -6.37 5.51
CA GLU A 355 -4.73 -7.50 4.86
C GLU A 355 -4.89 -8.69 5.81
N LEU A 356 -6.06 -9.34 5.77
CA LEU A 356 -6.33 -10.56 6.55
C LEU A 356 -5.34 -11.69 6.23
N LYS A 357 -4.79 -11.73 5.01
CA LYS A 357 -3.80 -12.74 4.61
C LYS A 357 -2.55 -12.73 5.49
N ARG A 358 -2.21 -11.59 6.11
CA ARG A 358 -1.01 -11.42 6.94
C ARG A 358 -1.02 -12.29 8.20
N PHE A 359 -2.20 -12.63 8.73
CA PHE A 359 -2.31 -13.54 9.88
C PHE A 359 -1.89 -14.97 9.56
N PHE A 360 -1.87 -15.34 8.28
CA PHE A 360 -1.49 -16.67 7.83
C PHE A 360 -0.01 -16.71 7.51
N SER A 361 0.78 -17.22 8.45
CA SER A 361 2.22 -17.37 8.30
C SER A 361 2.62 -18.84 8.46
N ALA A 362 3.51 -19.31 7.59
CA ALA A 362 4.05 -20.65 7.69
C ALA A 362 4.93 -20.75 8.94
N LYS A 363 4.74 -21.81 9.73
CA LYS A 363 5.65 -22.18 10.82
C LYS A 363 7.04 -22.38 10.21
N VAL A 364 8.02 -21.62 10.68
CA VAL A 364 9.43 -21.94 10.44
C VAL A 364 9.69 -23.20 11.25
N LYS A 365 10.13 -24.27 10.58
CA LYS A 365 10.53 -25.51 11.28
C LYS A 365 11.83 -25.21 12.01
N ASP A 366 11.75 -24.91 13.30
CA ASP A 366 12.90 -24.96 14.19
C ASP A 366 12.73 -26.08 15.21
N ALA A 367 13.84 -26.79 15.44
CA ALA A 367 13.98 -27.81 16.46
C ALA A 367 14.10 -27.12 17.82
N SER A 368 13.26 -27.56 18.77
CA SER A 368 13.06 -27.05 20.14
C SER A 368 12.25 -25.75 20.26
N ASP A 369 11.06 -25.88 20.83
CA ASP A 369 10.18 -24.94 21.58
C ASP A 369 10.23 -23.40 21.34
N GLY A 370 10.71 -22.93 20.20
CA GLY A 370 10.68 -21.51 19.81
C GLY A 370 9.60 -21.22 18.77
N HIS A 371 8.45 -20.70 19.18
CA HIS A 371 7.33 -20.31 18.29
C HIS A 371 7.52 -18.93 17.62
N THR A 372 8.73 -18.56 17.20
CA THR A 372 8.97 -17.19 16.70
C THR A 372 8.70 -17.07 15.20
N SER A 373 7.75 -16.20 14.83
CA SER A 373 7.41 -15.93 13.43
C SER A 373 8.52 -15.12 12.72
N SER A 374 8.66 -15.29 11.39
CA SER A 374 9.65 -14.54 10.59
C SER A 374 9.49 -13.02 10.68
N HIS A 375 8.29 -12.53 11.00
CA HIS A 375 8.02 -11.12 11.24
C HIS A 375 8.63 -10.64 12.56
N ALA A 376 8.45 -11.41 13.64
CA ALA A 376 9.05 -11.11 14.93
C ALA A 376 10.59 -11.09 14.83
N VAL A 377 11.20 -12.07 14.15
CA VAL A 377 12.67 -12.09 13.93
C VAL A 377 13.17 -10.82 13.25
N LYS A 378 12.46 -10.34 12.20
CA LYS A 378 12.81 -9.08 11.53
C LYS A 378 12.67 -7.86 12.42
N ALA A 379 11.64 -7.82 13.27
CA ALA A 379 11.44 -6.72 14.23
C ALA A 379 12.55 -6.70 15.29
N HIS A 380 12.94 -7.85 15.84
CA HIS A 380 14.07 -7.97 16.77
C HIS A 380 15.39 -7.57 16.11
N LEU A 381 15.63 -8.02 14.87
CA LEU A 381 16.82 -7.65 14.10
C LEU A 381 16.92 -6.13 13.89
N ARG A 382 15.80 -5.45 13.60
CA ARG A 382 15.76 -3.99 13.46
C ARG A 382 16.15 -3.30 14.76
N ARG A 383 15.58 -3.69 15.91
CA ARG A 383 15.92 -3.10 17.22
C ARG A 383 17.40 -3.27 17.57
N LEU A 384 17.96 -4.46 17.37
CA LEU A 384 19.37 -4.74 17.65
C LEU A 384 20.32 -3.88 16.81
N ILE A 385 19.90 -3.53 15.59
CA ILE A 385 20.68 -2.66 14.70
C ILE A 385 20.50 -1.19 15.06
N GLU A 386 19.31 -0.76 15.51
CA GLU A 386 19.07 0.60 16.01
C GLU A 386 19.88 0.89 17.29
N GLU A 387 20.04 -0.12 18.16
CA GLU A 387 20.83 -0.04 19.40
C GLU A 387 22.35 -0.25 19.19
N GLU A 388 22.80 -0.46 17.95
CA GLU A 388 24.21 -0.80 17.70
C GLU A 388 25.17 0.39 17.83
N ASN A 389 26.42 0.10 18.22
CA ASN A 389 27.48 1.10 18.16
C ASN A 389 27.94 1.30 16.69
N LYS A 390 27.66 2.48 16.13
CA LYS A 390 27.97 2.84 14.73
C LYS A 390 29.47 2.86 14.38
N MET A 391 30.35 2.96 15.38
CA MET A 391 31.80 2.87 15.18
C MET A 391 32.28 1.43 14.93
N LYS A 392 31.52 0.46 15.47
CA LYS A 392 31.79 -0.98 15.34
C LYS A 392 30.49 -1.73 15.08
N PRO A 393 29.88 -1.55 13.88
CA PRO A 393 28.59 -2.13 13.56
C PRO A 393 28.63 -3.66 13.71
N LEU A 394 27.52 -4.23 14.14
CA LEU A 394 27.43 -5.65 14.44
C LEU A 394 27.50 -6.46 13.14
N SER A 395 28.39 -7.47 13.12
CA SER A 395 28.46 -8.40 11.99
C SER A 395 27.23 -9.29 11.94
N ASP A 396 26.88 -9.79 10.75
CA ASP A 396 25.74 -10.70 10.58
C ASP A 396 25.86 -11.97 11.45
N GLN A 397 27.10 -12.40 11.76
CA GLN A 397 27.34 -13.50 12.69
C GLN A 397 26.98 -13.10 14.13
N LYS A 398 27.45 -11.94 14.58
CA LYS A 398 27.19 -11.45 15.93
C LYS A 398 25.70 -11.12 16.16
N LEU A 399 24.99 -10.72 15.11
CA LEU A 399 23.54 -10.53 15.14
C LEU A 399 22.80 -11.87 15.29
N ALA A 400 23.27 -12.93 14.63
CA ALA A 400 22.72 -14.28 14.83
C ALA A 400 22.92 -14.77 16.27
N ASP A 401 24.12 -14.56 16.82
CA ASP A 401 24.47 -14.96 18.18
C ASP A 401 23.60 -14.19 19.21
N LEU A 402 23.43 -12.87 19.05
CA LEU A 402 22.60 -12.04 19.92
C LEU A 402 21.10 -12.38 19.85
N LEU A 403 20.59 -12.76 18.67
CA LEU A 403 19.21 -13.21 18.51
C LEU A 403 18.97 -14.55 19.23
N ASN A 404 19.98 -15.43 19.23
CA ASN A 404 19.93 -16.66 20.00
C ASN A 404 19.98 -16.38 21.51
N GLU A 405 20.91 -15.55 21.97
CA GLU A 405 21.08 -15.23 23.40
C GLU A 405 19.88 -14.50 24.01
N LYS A 406 19.34 -13.47 23.34
CA LYS A 406 18.27 -12.63 23.89
C LYS A 406 16.87 -13.15 23.64
N HIS A 407 16.66 -13.86 22.53
CA HIS A 407 15.32 -14.23 22.06
C HIS A 407 15.16 -15.73 21.79
N GLY A 408 16.20 -16.55 22.01
CA GLY A 408 16.15 -18.00 21.76
C GLY A 408 16.00 -18.35 20.27
N VAL A 409 16.30 -17.43 19.37
CA VAL A 409 16.10 -17.60 17.93
C VAL A 409 17.39 -18.13 17.30
N VAL A 410 17.40 -19.41 16.91
CA VAL A 410 18.54 -20.04 16.23
C VAL A 410 18.42 -19.81 14.73
N ILE A 411 19.20 -18.85 14.19
CA ILE A 411 19.22 -18.57 12.74
C ILE A 411 20.64 -18.53 12.20
N SER A 412 20.79 -18.94 10.93
CA SER A 412 22.08 -18.89 10.24
C SER A 412 22.47 -17.46 9.87
N ARG A 413 23.78 -17.20 9.74
CA ARG A 413 24.32 -15.94 9.18
C ARG A 413 23.70 -15.57 7.83
N ARG A 414 23.43 -16.56 6.96
CA ARG A 414 22.81 -16.33 5.64
C ARG A 414 21.36 -15.88 5.78
N THR A 415 20.64 -16.42 6.78
CA THR A 415 19.26 -16.02 7.09
C THR A 415 19.20 -14.59 7.60
N VAL A 416 20.14 -14.19 8.47
CA VAL A 416 20.29 -12.80 8.93
C VAL A 416 20.56 -11.86 7.77
N ALA A 417 21.51 -12.19 6.88
CA ALA A 417 21.81 -11.37 5.70
C ALA A 417 20.57 -11.18 4.81
N LYS A 418 19.82 -12.26 4.53
CA LYS A 418 18.58 -12.21 3.75
C LYS A 418 17.53 -11.32 4.41
N TYR A 419 17.33 -11.42 5.72
CA TYR A 419 16.35 -10.59 6.43
C TYR A 419 16.79 -9.14 6.52
N ARG A 420 18.10 -8.87 6.67
CA ARG A 420 18.69 -7.53 6.62
C ARG A 420 18.45 -6.87 5.26
N ASP A 421 18.69 -7.60 4.17
CA ASP A 421 18.47 -7.10 2.82
C ASP A 421 16.98 -6.81 2.56
N GLN A 422 16.07 -7.67 3.04
CA GLN A 422 14.62 -7.42 2.97
C GLN A 422 14.16 -6.20 3.81
N LEU A 423 14.95 -5.79 4.80
CA LEU A 423 14.71 -4.59 5.60
C LEU A 423 15.42 -3.35 5.04
N ASN A 424 16.10 -3.46 3.88
CA ASN A 424 16.93 -2.42 3.27
C ASN A 424 18.04 -1.89 4.18
N ILE A 425 18.56 -2.74 5.08
CA ILE A 425 19.67 -2.35 5.97
C ILE A 425 21.00 -2.73 5.32
N LEU A 426 21.99 -1.84 5.33
CA LEU A 426 23.29 -2.07 4.68
C LEU A 426 24.19 -3.05 5.47
N PRO A 427 25.18 -3.70 4.82
CA PRO A 427 26.16 -4.54 5.51
C PRO A 427 26.99 -3.78 6.55
N SER A 428 27.52 -4.48 7.55
CA SER A 428 28.33 -3.88 8.63
C SER A 428 29.56 -3.12 8.12
N SER A 429 30.20 -3.57 7.04
CA SER A 429 31.35 -2.86 6.43
C SER A 429 30.99 -1.46 5.92
N VAL A 430 29.74 -1.26 5.51
CA VAL A 430 29.23 -0.01 4.91
C VAL A 430 28.60 0.89 5.98
N ARG A 431 28.14 0.33 7.09
CA ARG A 431 27.54 1.06 8.23
C ARG A 431 28.57 1.70 9.17
N LYS A 432 29.86 1.35 9.01
CA LYS A 432 30.92 1.82 9.89
C LYS A 432 31.14 3.32 9.72
N ARG A 433 31.06 4.07 10.82
CA ARG A 433 31.51 5.47 10.90
C ARG A 433 32.95 5.55 11.42
N TYR A 434 33.66 6.59 11.01
CA TYR A 434 35.02 6.91 11.46
C TYR A 434 34.98 8.20 12.30
N GLU A 435 35.89 8.29 13.27
CA GLU A 435 36.18 9.48 14.11
C GLU A 435 37.60 9.94 13.84
#